data_AF-Q749U6-F1
#
_entry.id   AF-Q749U6-F1
#
_cell.length_a   1.000
_cell.length_b   1.000
_cell.length_c   1.000
_cell.angle_alpha   90.00
_cell.angle_beta   90.00
_cell.angle_gamma   90.00
#
_symmetry.space_group_name_H-M   'P 1'
#
loop_
_entity.id
_entity.type
_entity.pdbx_description
1 polymer ?
#
loop_
_entity_poly.entity_id
_entity_poly.type
_entity_poly.pdbx_seq_one_letter_code
_entity_poly.pdbx_strand_id
1 'polypeptide(L)'
;MSADKNMYDTVLAYFEQEFAAVRERLKEGRYAGLKERVLVSLKISDALTLLAPYTRGDQRARKLVKAGEALRTELLSVRDVIEKKRAPRKKRQDMLICQVLRKRKPLLLV
;
A
#
# COMPACT_ATOMS: atom_id res chain seq x y z
N MET A 1 30.38 5.32 -25.43
CA MET A 1 30.09 6.31 -24.36
C MET A 1 28.62 6.77 -24.34
N SER A 2 27.86 6.79 -25.44
CA SER A 2 26.44 7.19 -25.45
C SER A 2 25.44 6.03 -25.20
N ALA A 3 25.74 4.82 -25.71
CA ALA A 3 24.85 3.66 -25.57
C ALA A 3 24.65 3.22 -24.10
N ASP A 4 25.73 3.20 -23.31
CA ASP A 4 25.67 2.79 -21.90
C ASP A 4 24.86 3.76 -21.03
N LYS A 5 24.92 5.06 -21.34
CA LYS A 5 24.07 6.08 -20.69
C LYS A 5 22.59 5.86 -21.01
N ASN A 6 22.27 5.60 -22.28
CA ASN A 6 20.89 5.31 -22.68
C ASN A 6 20.35 4.03 -22.01
N MET A 7 21.18 2.99 -21.90
CA MET A 7 20.82 1.74 -21.22
C MET A 7 20.55 1.99 -19.73
N TYR A 8 21.45 2.72 -19.06
CA TYR A 8 21.30 3.09 -17.65
C TYR A 8 20.02 3.88 -17.38
N ASP A 9 19.72 4.90 -18.20
CA ASP A 9 18.50 5.68 -18.07
C ASP A 9 17.24 4.84 -18.32
N THR A 10 17.31 3.88 -19.24
CA THR A 10 16.21 2.92 -19.51
C THR A 10 15.95 2.03 -18.31
N VAL A 11 17.01 1.52 -17.65
CA VAL A 11 16.89 0.69 -16.45
C VAL A 11 16.26 1.48 -15.30
N LEU A 12 16.68 2.72 -15.08
CA LEU A 12 16.06 3.58 -14.06
C LEU A 12 14.59 3.86 -14.35
N ALA A 13 14.25 4.18 -15.60
CA ALA A 13 12.88 4.42 -16.01
C ALA A 13 12.00 3.16 -15.82
N TYR A 14 12.54 1.98 -16.11
CA TYR A 14 11.84 0.71 -15.85
C TYR A 14 11.49 0.54 -14.37
N PHE A 15 12.46 0.71 -13.47
CA PHE A 15 12.20 0.58 -12.03
C PHE A 15 11.24 1.66 -11.50
N GLU A 16 11.31 2.89 -12.04
CA GLU A 16 10.33 3.94 -11.72
C GLU A 16 8.91 3.52 -12.09
N GLN A 17 8.72 2.97 -13.29
CA GLN A 17 7.42 2.48 -13.75
C GLN A 17 6.92 1.31 -12.90
N GLU A 18 7.77 0.34 -12.59
CA GLU A 18 7.42 -0.81 -11.77
C GLU A 18 7.03 -0.40 -10.34
N PHE A 19 7.78 0.49 -9.70
CA PHE A 19 7.44 0.98 -8.36
C PHE A 19 6.15 1.81 -8.37
N ALA A 20 5.91 2.60 -9.41
CA ALA A 20 4.65 3.32 -9.58
C ALA A 20 3.47 2.36 -9.75
N ALA A 21 3.60 1.33 -10.60
CA ALA A 21 2.57 0.32 -10.81
C ALA A 21 2.24 -0.45 -9.52
N VAL A 22 3.26 -0.82 -8.74
CA VAL A 22 3.04 -1.50 -7.45
C VAL A 22 2.33 -0.57 -6.45
N ARG A 23 2.70 0.70 -6.40
CA ARG A 23 2.03 1.69 -5.53
C ARG A 23 0.56 1.87 -5.90
N GLU A 24 0.23 1.98 -7.19
CA GLU A 24 -1.16 2.09 -7.63
C GLU A 24 -1.96 0.83 -7.29
N ARG A 25 -1.41 -0.37 -7.54
CA ARG A 25 -2.05 -1.63 -7.14
C ARG A 25 -2.28 -1.74 -5.63
N LEU A 26 -1.37 -1.18 -4.82
CA LEU A 26 -1.53 -1.12 -3.37
C LEU A 26 -2.69 -0.20 -2.97
N LYS A 27 -2.79 1.00 -3.56
CA LYS A 27 -3.89 1.95 -3.31
C LYS A 27 -5.26 1.41 -3.73
N GLU A 28 -5.32 0.71 -4.85
CA GLU A 28 -6.53 0.04 -5.33
C GLU A 28 -6.91 -1.19 -4.47
N GLY A 29 -6.08 -1.57 -3.50
CA GLY A 29 -6.33 -2.71 -2.63
C GLY A 29 -6.20 -4.06 -3.32
N ARG A 30 -5.53 -4.13 -4.48
CA ARG A 30 -5.34 -5.39 -5.23
C ARG A 30 -4.48 -6.40 -4.50
N TYR A 31 -3.64 -5.96 -3.55
CA TYR A 31 -2.93 -6.86 -2.62
C TYR A 31 -3.82 -7.18 -1.42
N ALA A 32 -4.78 -8.08 -1.64
CA ALA A 32 -5.77 -8.47 -0.64
C ALA A 32 -5.16 -9.31 0.49
N GLY A 33 -4.15 -10.12 0.18
CA GLY A 33 -3.48 -11.02 1.12
C GLY A 33 -2.15 -10.50 1.65
N LEU A 34 -1.86 -10.75 2.94
CA LEU A 34 -0.56 -10.46 3.53
C LEU A 34 0.57 -11.22 2.81
N LYS A 35 0.33 -12.46 2.40
CA LYS A 35 1.30 -13.29 1.65
C LYS A 35 1.76 -12.60 0.36
N GLU A 36 0.84 -12.04 -0.42
CA GLU A 36 1.16 -11.33 -1.65
C GLU A 36 1.95 -10.06 -1.38
N ARG A 37 1.55 -9.28 -0.37
CA ARG A 37 2.28 -8.08 0.06
C ARG A 37 3.72 -8.40 0.45
N VAL A 38 3.93 -9.50 1.18
CA VAL A 38 5.26 -9.98 1.57
C VAL A 38 6.08 -10.39 0.34
N LEU A 39 5.51 -11.16 -0.59
CA LEU A 39 6.20 -11.57 -1.82
C LEU A 39 6.63 -10.36 -2.67
N VAL A 40 5.76 -9.36 -2.80
CA VAL A 40 6.08 -8.12 -3.52
C VAL A 40 7.14 -7.31 -2.78
N SER A 41 7.09 -7.26 -1.44
CA SER A 41 8.10 -6.60 -0.62
C SER A 41 9.50 -7.22 -0.76
N LEU A 42 9.57 -8.55 -0.94
CA LEU A 42 10.82 -9.26 -1.20
C LEU A 42 11.38 -8.85 -2.56
N LYS A 43 10.55 -8.86 -3.61
CA LYS A 43 10.95 -8.41 -4.95
C LYS A 43 11.43 -6.95 -4.97
N ILE A 44 10.77 -6.07 -4.21
CA ILE A 44 11.24 -4.68 -4.06
C ILE A 44 12.59 -4.67 -3.35
N SER A 45 12.79 -5.49 -2.32
CA SER A 45 14.09 -5.56 -1.62
C SER A 45 15.20 -6.00 -2.57
N ASP A 46 14.94 -6.99 -3.44
CA ASP A 46 15.89 -7.42 -4.47
C ASP A 46 16.15 -6.30 -5.51
N ALA A 47 15.12 -5.56 -5.91
CA ALA A 47 15.30 -4.41 -6.79
C ALA A 47 16.16 -3.31 -6.14
N LEU A 48 16.00 -3.08 -4.83
CA LEU A 48 16.79 -2.09 -4.09
C LEU A 48 18.25 -2.51 -3.97
N THR A 49 18.56 -3.81 -3.78
CA THR A 49 19.95 -4.27 -3.76
C THR A 49 20.63 -4.08 -5.11
N LEU A 50 19.91 -4.30 -6.21
CA LEU A 50 20.40 -4.03 -7.56
C LEU A 50 20.64 -2.53 -7.81
N LEU A 51 19.82 -1.65 -7.23
CA LEU A 51 19.95 -0.19 -7.39
C LEU A 51 20.97 0.44 -6.43
N ALA A 52 21.30 -0.21 -5.32
CA ALA A 52 22.16 0.34 -4.27
C ALA A 52 23.52 0.88 -4.76
N PRO A 53 24.26 0.21 -5.66
CA PRO A 53 25.55 0.70 -6.15
C PRO A 53 25.46 2.06 -6.87
N TYR A 54 24.34 2.33 -7.53
CA TYR A 54 24.15 3.54 -8.35
C TYR A 54 23.79 4.78 -7.54
N THR A 55 23.38 4.61 -6.28
CA THR A 55 22.97 5.71 -5.38
C THR A 55 24.09 6.68 -5.02
N ARG A 56 25.36 6.27 -5.11
CA ARG A 56 26.50 7.15 -4.79
C ARG A 56 26.68 8.22 -5.87
N GLY A 57 26.60 7.83 -7.14
CA GLY A 57 26.86 8.69 -8.29
C GLY A 57 25.63 9.44 -8.81
N ASP A 58 24.42 8.94 -8.59
CA ASP A 58 23.22 9.48 -9.22
C ASP A 58 22.10 9.83 -8.23
N GLN A 59 21.60 11.06 -8.34
CA GLN A 59 20.48 11.56 -7.54
C GLN A 59 19.16 10.89 -7.89
N ARG A 60 18.95 10.48 -9.15
CA ARG A 60 17.73 9.78 -9.58
C ARG A 60 17.65 8.40 -8.95
N ALA A 61 18.74 7.63 -9.00
CA ALA A 61 18.87 6.36 -8.31
C ALA A 61 18.63 6.49 -6.79
N ARG A 62 19.13 7.55 -6.15
CA ARG A 62 18.85 7.83 -4.71
C ARG A 62 17.37 8.03 -4.43
N LYS A 63 16.68 8.86 -5.23
CA LYS A 63 15.25 9.12 -5.08
C LYS A 63 14.44 7.83 -5.27
N LEU A 64 14.83 7.04 -6.26
CA LEU A 64 14.20 5.77 -6.57
C LEU A 64 14.33 4.75 -5.43
N VAL A 65 15.53 4.61 -4.87
CA VAL A 65 15.77 3.74 -3.70
C VAL A 65 14.93 4.18 -2.49
N LYS A 66 14.93 5.48 -2.17
CA LYS A 66 14.07 6.01 -1.09
C LYS A 66 12.58 5.75 -1.33
N ALA A 67 12.12 5.88 -2.57
CA ALA A 67 10.73 5.60 -2.93
C ALA A 67 10.39 4.10 -2.77
N GLY A 68 11.29 3.21 -3.18
CA GLY A 68 11.13 1.77 -3.00
C GLY A 68 11.17 1.33 -1.53
N GLU A 69 12.03 1.94 -0.70
CA GLU A 69 12.06 1.68 0.75
C GLU A 69 10.76 2.10 1.44
N ALA A 70 10.22 3.27 1.07
CA ALA A 70 8.92 3.73 1.54
C ALA A 70 7.81 2.75 1.11
N LEU A 71 7.78 2.35 -0.16
CA LEU A 71 6.81 1.41 -0.69
C LEU A 71 6.87 0.03 -0.02
N ARG A 72 8.08 -0.47 0.28
CA ARG A 72 8.27 -1.70 1.05
C ARG A 72 7.63 -1.60 2.44
N THR A 73 7.83 -0.45 3.09
CA THR A 73 7.26 -0.17 4.41
C THR A 73 5.73 -0.05 4.36
N GLU A 74 5.19 0.60 3.33
CA GLU A 74 3.75 0.69 3.07
C GLU A 74 3.12 -0.70 2.86
N LEU A 75 3.76 -1.56 2.06
CA LEU A 75 3.27 -2.93 1.80
C LEU A 75 3.21 -3.79 3.07
N LEU A 76 4.20 -3.65 3.94
CA LEU A 76 4.30 -4.40 5.20
C LEU A 76 3.56 -3.72 6.37
N SER A 77 3.01 -2.53 6.15
CA SER A 77 2.28 -1.81 7.18
C SER A 77 1.02 -2.57 7.58
N VAL A 78 0.93 -2.87 8.88
CA VAL A 78 -0.18 -3.61 9.49
C VAL A 78 -1.44 -2.73 9.63
N ARG A 79 -1.34 -1.42 9.36
CA ARG A 79 -2.48 -0.47 9.50
C ARG A 79 -3.72 -0.93 8.73
N ASP A 80 -3.55 -1.35 7.47
CA ASP A 80 -4.68 -1.80 6.63
C ASP A 80 -5.34 -3.09 7.15
N VAL A 81 -4.54 -3.97 7.77
CA VAL A 81 -5.03 -5.24 8.34
C VAL A 81 -5.84 -4.98 9.61
N ILE A 82 -5.44 -3.98 10.40
CA ILE A 82 -6.12 -3.60 11.65
C ILE A 82 -7.40 -2.82 11.37
N GLU A 83 -7.40 -1.90 10.38
CA GLU A 83 -8.60 -1.14 10.01
C GLU A 83 -9.73 -2.04 9.50
N LYS A 84 -9.43 -3.03 8.64
CA LYS A 84 -10.43 -4.01 8.18
C LYS A 84 -11.05 -4.82 9.32
N LYS A 85 -10.30 -5.12 10.40
CA LYS A 85 -10.82 -5.85 11.57
C LYS A 85 -11.64 -4.98 12.54
N ARG A 86 -11.49 -3.64 12.51
CA ARG A 86 -12.24 -2.72 13.41
C ARG A 86 -13.65 -2.39 12.92
N ALA A 87 -13.98 -2.67 11.66
CA ALA A 87 -15.33 -2.46 11.13
C ALA A 87 -16.23 -3.69 11.36
N PRO A 88 -16.87 -3.79 12.55
CA PRO A 88 -18.34 -3.80 12.53
C PRO A 88 -18.98 -3.09 13.74
N ARG A 89 -18.28 -2.14 14.40
CA ARG A 89 -18.87 -1.44 15.56
C ARG A 89 -20.08 -0.58 15.19
N LYS A 90 -20.05 0.15 14.07
CA LYS A 90 -21.19 0.97 13.60
C LYS A 90 -22.44 0.13 13.34
N LYS A 91 -22.35 -0.97 12.57
CA LYS A 91 -23.51 -1.83 12.27
C LYS A 91 -24.16 -2.45 13.53
N ARG A 92 -23.36 -2.84 14.53
CA ARG A 92 -23.89 -3.34 15.81
C ARG A 92 -24.55 -2.24 16.64
N GLN A 93 -23.96 -1.04 16.67
CA GLN A 93 -24.53 0.12 17.36
C GLN A 93 -25.85 0.57 16.71
N ASP A 94 -25.91 0.66 15.38
CA ASP A 94 -27.13 1.04 14.66
C ASP A 94 -28.25 0.01 14.87
N MET A 95 -27.93 -1.29 14.87
CA MET A 95 -28.91 -2.35 15.16
C MET A 95 -29.42 -2.29 16.60
N LEU A 96 -28.56 -2.00 17.58
CA LEU A 96 -28.96 -1.82 18.98
C LEU A 96 -29.83 -0.57 19.17
N ILE A 97 -29.48 0.55 18.51
CA ILE A 97 -30.27 1.78 18.52
C ILE A 97 -31.66 1.52 17.92
N CYS A 98 -31.75 0.84 16.77
CA CYS A 98 -33.03 0.46 16.17
C CYS A 98 -33.87 -0.47 17.06
N GLN A 99 -33.24 -1.40 17.81
CA GLN A 99 -33.96 -2.28 18.74
C GLN A 99 -34.49 -1.54 19.97
N VAL A 100 -33.70 -0.61 20.53
CA VAL A 100 -34.11 0.20 21.68
C VAL A 100 -35.23 1.18 21.32
N LEU A 101 -35.13 1.84 20.15
CA LEU A 101 -36.16 2.76 19.66
C LEU A 101 -37.46 2.03 19.30
N ARG A 102 -37.41 0.80 18.78
CA ARG A 102 -38.61 -0.02 18.53
C ARG A 102 -39.36 -0.44 19.79
N LYS A 103 -38.67 -0.59 20.93
CA LYS A 103 -39.31 -0.90 22.23
C LYS A 103 -39.92 0.33 22.91
N ARG A 104 -39.59 1.54 22.46
CA ARG A 104 -40.20 2.80 22.91
C ARG A 104 -41.24 3.28 21.88
N LYS A 105 -42.31 2.52 21.66
CA LYS A 105 -43.54 3.13 21.16
C LYS A 105 -44.19 3.89 22.33
N PRO A 106 -44.38 5.22 22.26
CA PRO A 106 -45.22 5.90 23.23
C PRO A 106 -46.66 5.43 23.00
N LEU A 107 -47.31 5.03 24.09
CA LEU A 107 -48.76 4.95 24.19
C LEU A 107 -49.30 6.37 24.01
N LEU A 108 -49.55 6.77 22.77
CA LEU A 108 -50.35 7.94 22.44
C LEU A 108 -51.26 7.55 21.28
N LEU A 109 -52.35 6.88 21.65
CA LEU A 109 -53.56 6.80 20.86
C LEU A 109 -54.72 6.68 21.85
N VAL A 110 -55.61 7.67 21.75
CA VAL A 110 -56.88 7.91 22.47
C VAL A 110 -56.73 8.59 23.82
#